data_AF-A0AAU4QDG0-F1
#
_entry.id   AF-A0AAU4QDG0-F1
#
_cell.length_a   1.000
_cell.length_b   1.000
_cell.length_c   1.000
_cell.angle_alpha   90.00
_cell.angle_beta   90.00
_cell.angle_gamma   90.00
#
_symmetry.space_group_name_H-M   'P 1'
#
loop_
_entity.id
_entity.type
_entity.pdbx_description
1 polymer ?
#
loop_
_entity_poly.entity_id
_entity_poly.type
_entity_poly.pdbx_seq_one_letter_code
_entity_poly.pdbx_strand_id
1 'polypeptide(L)'
;MTDDPLQCGCSLCHDYGDRDEADRADLTIIESVQQRGGHVVMVLEDEIGPGFAYTIGLSHTHGAPGLAMFGLDVHAMHLMLNRLGAKSGWTTRRPGSTW
;
A
#
# COMPACT_ATOMS: atom_id res chain seq x y z
N MET A 1 17.03 9.27 24.24
CA MET A 1 17.03 8.27 23.16
C MET A 1 15.93 8.70 22.21
N THR A 2 16.25 9.71 21.40
CA THR A 2 15.33 10.30 20.42
C THR A 2 15.21 9.31 19.28
N ASP A 3 14.01 8.74 19.13
CA ASP A 3 13.63 7.97 17.97
C ASP A 3 13.91 8.82 16.72
N ASP A 4 14.74 8.31 15.81
CA ASP A 4 15.04 9.03 14.58
C ASP A 4 13.76 9.04 13.73
N PRO A 5 13.14 10.19 13.45
CA PRO A 5 11.88 10.27 12.69
C PRO A 5 12.01 9.71 11.27
N LEU A 6 13.22 9.35 10.83
CA LEU A 6 13.51 8.68 9.58
C LEU A 6 13.53 7.14 9.67
N GLN A 7 13.46 6.56 10.88
CA GLN A 7 13.39 5.10 11.02
C GLN A 7 12.01 4.58 10.61
N CYS A 8 12.01 3.56 9.73
CA CYS A 8 10.79 2.96 9.23
C CYS A 8 10.14 2.08 10.30
N GLY A 9 9.03 2.55 10.88
CA GLY A 9 8.22 1.80 11.85
C GLY A 9 7.20 0.84 11.22
N CYS A 10 7.43 0.33 10.00
CA CYS A 10 6.50 -0.63 9.42
C CYS A 10 6.77 -2.05 9.93
N SER A 11 5.77 -2.93 9.87
CA SER A 11 5.88 -4.33 10.31
C SER A 11 6.92 -5.17 9.55
N LEU A 12 7.45 -4.67 8.43
CA LEU A 12 8.58 -5.31 7.72
C LEU A 12 9.93 -4.98 8.37
N CYS A 13 10.11 -3.75 8.84
CA CYS A 13 11.35 -3.27 9.45
C CYS A 13 11.38 -3.50 10.96
N HIS A 14 10.22 -3.47 11.62
CA HIS A 14 10.07 -3.69 13.03
C HIS A 14 9.20 -4.92 13.28
N ASP A 15 9.60 -5.76 14.24
CA ASP A 15 8.82 -6.90 14.66
C ASP A 15 8.01 -6.52 15.90
N TYR A 16 6.69 -6.44 15.76
CA TYR A 16 5.76 -6.11 16.84
C TYR A 16 5.29 -7.36 17.62
N GLY A 17 5.72 -8.56 17.21
CA GLY A 17 5.38 -9.82 17.86
C GLY A 17 4.02 -10.41 17.46
N ASP A 18 3.41 -9.89 16.40
CA ASP A 18 2.08 -10.25 15.88
C ASP A 18 2.11 -10.75 14.41
N ARG A 19 3.31 -10.94 13.85
CA ARG A 19 3.48 -11.32 12.43
C ARG A 19 2.85 -12.65 12.07
N ASP A 20 2.76 -13.57 13.03
CA ASP A 20 2.10 -14.87 12.88
C ASP A 20 0.57 -14.79 12.91
N GLU A 21 0.01 -13.67 13.37
CA GLU A 21 -1.43 -13.38 13.34
C GLU A 21 -1.89 -12.75 12.01
N ALA A 22 -0.94 -12.42 11.11
CA ALA A 22 -1.22 -11.78 9.83
C ALA A 22 -2.18 -12.60 8.97
N ASP A 23 -3.26 -11.96 8.51
CA ASP A 23 -4.23 -12.63 7.67
C ASP A 23 -3.76 -12.73 6.20
N ARG A 24 -4.56 -13.36 5.35
CA ARG A 24 -4.19 -13.53 3.93
C ARG A 24 -4.06 -12.20 3.18
N ALA A 25 -4.85 -11.19 3.53
CA ALA A 25 -4.77 -9.86 2.92
C ALA A 25 -3.47 -9.16 3.34
N ASP A 26 -3.12 -9.23 4.62
CA ASP A 26 -1.86 -8.71 5.15
C ASP A 26 -0.65 -9.37 4.47
N LEU A 27 -0.65 -10.70 4.36
CA LEU A 27 0.41 -11.44 3.68
C LEU A 27 0.53 -11.03 2.20
N THR A 28 -0.59 -10.77 1.53
CA THR A 28 -0.60 -10.30 0.12
C THR A 28 0.00 -8.89 0.00
N ILE A 29 -0.31 -8.02 0.95
CA ILE A 29 0.24 -6.65 1.00
C ILE A 29 1.76 -6.73 1.25
N ILE A 30 2.19 -7.50 2.26
CA ILE A 30 3.60 -7.73 2.61
C ILE A 30 4.37 -8.21 1.38
N GLU A 31 3.89 -9.25 0.72
CA GLU A 31 4.52 -9.80 -0.48
C GLU A 31 4.61 -8.74 -1.59
N SER A 32 3.55 -7.98 -1.83
CA SER A 32 3.54 -6.94 -2.85
C SER A 32 4.54 -5.82 -2.56
N VAL A 33 4.66 -5.39 -1.30
CA VAL A 33 5.64 -4.38 -0.89
C VAL A 33 7.06 -4.91 -1.06
N GLN A 34 7.35 -6.15 -0.64
CA GLN A 34 8.68 -6.74 -0.79
C GLN A 34 9.08 -6.95 -2.25
N GLN A 35 8.17 -7.42 -3.10
CA GLN A 35 8.50 -7.76 -4.50
C GLN A 35 8.47 -6.55 -5.43
N ARG A 36 7.58 -5.58 -5.18
CA ARG A 36 7.30 -4.49 -6.13
C ARG A 36 7.57 -3.11 -5.56
N GLY A 37 7.64 -2.97 -4.25
CA GLY A 37 7.81 -1.70 -3.57
C GLY A 37 6.51 -0.97 -3.25
N GLY A 38 5.35 -1.62 -3.45
CA GLY A 38 4.07 -1.00 -3.13
C GLY A 38 2.86 -1.90 -3.37
N HIS A 39 1.74 -1.45 -2.80
CA HIS A 39 0.42 -2.06 -2.95
C HIS A 39 -0.67 -0.97 -2.89
N VAL A 40 -1.82 -1.17 -3.54
CA VAL A 40 -3.00 -0.31 -3.33
C VAL A 40 -4.12 -1.15 -2.75
N VAL A 41 -4.65 -0.69 -1.61
CA VAL A 41 -5.86 -1.23 -1.01
C VAL A 41 -7.06 -0.44 -1.51
N MET A 42 -8.14 -1.16 -1.84
CA MET A 42 -9.45 -0.61 -2.17
C MET A 42 -10.41 -0.90 -1.03
N VAL A 43 -10.93 0.15 -0.42
CA VAL A 43 -12.04 0.07 0.53
C VAL A 43 -13.31 0.46 -0.23
N LEU A 44 -14.23 -0.50 -0.33
CA LEU A 44 -15.49 -0.29 -1.04
C LEU A 44 -16.40 0.62 -0.22
N GLU A 45 -17.30 1.31 -0.90
CA GLU A 45 -18.36 2.08 -0.26
C GLU A 45 -19.29 1.15 0.53
N ASP A 46 -19.71 1.60 1.71
CA ASP A 46 -20.64 0.90 2.58
C ASP A 46 -21.63 1.88 3.25
N GLU A 47 -22.43 1.37 4.20
CA GLU A 47 -23.42 2.18 4.92
C GLU A 47 -22.80 3.24 5.84
N ILE A 48 -21.50 3.13 6.16
CA ILE A 48 -20.78 4.03 7.07
C ILE A 48 -20.13 5.18 6.29
N GLY A 49 -19.64 4.94 5.08
CA GLY A 49 -18.97 5.98 4.31
C GLY A 49 -18.62 5.66 2.86
N PRO A 50 -18.15 6.69 2.12
CA PRO A 50 -17.74 6.53 0.74
C PRO A 50 -16.51 5.62 0.64
N GLY A 51 -16.43 4.88 -0.46
CA GLY A 51 -15.25 4.10 -0.79
C GLY A 51 -14.01 4.99 -0.95
N PHE A 52 -12.85 4.42 -0.67
CA PHE A 52 -11.56 5.09 -0.83
C PHE A 52 -10.47 4.08 -1.19
N ALA A 53 -9.35 4.58 -1.69
CA ALA A 53 -8.19 3.74 -1.98
C ALA A 53 -6.92 4.41 -1.48
N TYR A 54 -5.94 3.61 -1.05
CA TYR A 54 -4.67 4.14 -0.55
C TYR A 54 -3.50 3.21 -0.85
N THR A 55 -2.30 3.79 -0.92
CA THR A 55 -1.05 3.05 -1.16
C THR A 55 -0.40 2.61 0.14
N ILE A 56 0.21 1.43 0.14
CA ILE A 56 1.08 0.92 1.20
C ILE A 56 2.47 0.65 0.60
N GLY A 57 3.55 0.96 1.33
CA GLY A 57 4.93 0.61 0.97
C GLY A 57 5.79 1.74 0.38
N LEU A 58 5.20 2.84 -0.10
CA LEU A 58 5.97 3.94 -0.74
C LEU A 58 7.04 4.57 0.16
N SER A 59 6.72 4.81 1.43
CA SER A 59 7.70 5.36 2.39
C SER A 59 8.81 4.36 2.66
N HIS A 60 8.46 3.09 2.81
CA HIS A 60 9.40 2.01 3.09
C HIS A 60 10.37 1.78 1.92
N THR A 61 9.88 1.71 0.69
CA THR A 61 10.70 1.32 -0.47
C THR A 61 11.32 2.51 -1.20
N HIS A 62 10.61 3.64 -1.29
CA HIS A 62 11.03 4.77 -2.14
C HIS A 62 11.24 6.07 -1.36
N GLY A 63 11.06 6.08 -0.03
CA GLY A 63 11.10 7.31 0.77
C GLY A 63 10.04 8.35 0.37
N ALA A 64 9.00 7.91 -0.34
CA ALA A 64 7.95 8.76 -0.88
C ALA A 64 6.70 8.71 0.01
N PRO A 65 5.91 9.81 0.11
CA PRO A 65 4.71 9.80 0.93
C PRO A 65 3.66 8.81 0.39
N GLY A 66 2.95 8.16 1.31
CA GLY A 66 1.75 7.40 0.98
C GLY A 66 0.66 8.32 0.41
N LEU A 67 -0.12 7.79 -0.53
CA LEU A 67 -1.21 8.48 -1.20
C LEU A 67 -2.54 7.84 -0.83
N ALA A 68 -3.57 8.66 -0.62
CA ALA A 68 -4.94 8.24 -0.46
C ALA A 68 -5.84 9.07 -1.39
N MET A 69 -6.90 8.45 -1.90
CA MET A 69 -7.85 9.07 -2.82
C MET A 69 -9.28 8.75 -2.37
N PHE A 70 -10.16 9.75 -2.51
CA PHE A 70 -11.55 9.73 -2.07
C PHE A 70 -12.45 10.37 -3.12
N GLY A 71 -13.75 10.06 -3.09
CA GLY A 71 -14.77 10.77 -3.87
C GLY A 71 -14.85 10.41 -5.36
N LEU A 72 -14.20 9.32 -5.78
CA LEU A 72 -14.28 8.76 -7.13
C LEU A 72 -14.66 7.29 -7.07
N ASP A 73 -14.94 6.69 -8.22
CA ASP A 73 -15.06 5.24 -8.34
C ASP A 73 -13.77 4.53 -7.86
N VAL A 74 -13.90 3.49 -7.05
CA VAL A 74 -12.76 2.83 -6.38
C VAL A 74 -11.80 2.14 -7.36
N HIS A 75 -12.30 1.66 -8.50
CA HIS A 75 -11.45 1.09 -9.54
C HIS A 75 -10.69 2.17 -10.31
N ALA A 76 -11.32 3.33 -10.54
CA ALA A 76 -10.64 4.51 -11.07
C ALA A 76 -9.54 4.99 -10.13
N MET A 77 -9.83 5.09 -8.82
CA MET A 77 -8.84 5.45 -7.80
C MET A 77 -7.67 4.47 -7.77
N HIS A 78 -7.95 3.17 -7.80
CA HIS A 78 -6.92 2.14 -7.85
C HIS A 78 -6.00 2.29 -9.08
N LEU A 79 -6.57 2.50 -10.27
CA LEU A 79 -5.78 2.74 -11.49
C LEU A 79 -4.92 4.01 -11.38
N MET A 80 -5.48 5.09 -10.84
CA MET A 80 -4.78 6.36 -10.68
C MET A 80 -3.64 6.25 -9.67
N LEU A 81 -3.87 5.62 -8.53
CA LEU A 81 -2.84 5.40 -7.49
C LEU A 81 -1.71 4.50 -7.99
N ASN A 82 -2.02 3.46 -8.76
CA ASN A 82 -0.97 2.66 -9.42
C ASN A 82 -0.12 3.53 -10.37
N ARG A 83 -0.74 4.40 -11.17
CA ARG A 83 -0.01 5.30 -12.08
C ARG A 83 0.81 6.36 -11.35
N LEU A 84 0.30 6.92 -10.26
CA LEU A 84 1.01 7.90 -9.44
C LEU A 84 2.17 7.24 -8.70
N GLY A 85 1.93 6.09 -8.11
CA GLY A 85 2.93 5.27 -7.46
C GLY A 85 4.07 4.86 -8.40
N ALA A 86 3.77 4.54 -9.65
CA ALA A 86 4.82 4.26 -10.64
C ALA A 86 5.83 5.41 -10.83
N LYS A 87 5.44 6.66 -10.53
CA LYS A 87 6.36 7.82 -10.59
C LYS A 87 7.38 7.84 -9.45
N SER A 88 7.17 7.10 -8.36
CA SER A 88 8.17 6.96 -7.29
C SER A 88 9.18 5.84 -7.54
N GLY A 89 9.02 5.06 -8.62
CA GLY A 89 9.80 3.86 -8.89
C GLY A 89 9.13 2.56 -8.46
N TRP A 90 7.88 2.60 -7.96
CA TRP A 90 7.08 1.40 -7.69
C TRP A 90 6.72 0.70 -9.02
N THR A 91 7.02 -0.59 -9.13
CA THR A 91 6.62 -1.39 -10.30
C THR A 91 5.18 -1.87 -10.16
N THR A 92 4.26 -1.31 -10.94
CA THR A 92 2.86 -1.76 -10.95
C THR A 92 2.63 -2.89 -11.94
N ARG A 93 1.81 -3.87 -11.55
CA ARG A 93 1.40 -4.96 -12.43
C ARG A 93 0.49 -4.37 -13.51
N ARG A 94 0.78 -4.63 -14.80
CA ARG A 94 -0.12 -4.20 -15.88
C ARG A 94 -1.48 -4.89 -15.73
N PRO A 95 -2.61 -4.17 -15.85
CA PRO A 95 -3.93 -4.81 -15.94
C PRO A 95 -3.90 -5.87 -17.05
N GLY A 96 -4.22 -7.12 -16.73
CA GLY A 96 -4.27 -8.23 -17.69
C GLY A 96 -3.10 -9.23 -17.68
N SER A 97 -2.16 -9.16 -16.73
CA SER A 97 -1.15 -10.21 -16.57
C SER A 97 -1.63 -11.26 -15.57
N THR A 98 -1.72 -12.54 -15.96
CA THR A 98 -2.03 -13.72 -15.13
C THR A 98 -0.75 -14.36 -14.62
N TRP A 99 -0.69 -14.56 -13.31
CA TRP A 99 0.03 -15.57 -12.51
C TRP A 99 -0.55 -15.42 -11.10
#